data_AF-A0A0G3H2M6-F1
#
_entry.id   AF-A0A0G3H2M6-F1
#
_cell.length_a   1.000
_cell.length_b   1.000
_cell.length_c   1.000
_cell.angle_alpha   90.00
_cell.angle_beta   90.00
_cell.angle_gamma   90.00
#
_symmetry.space_group_name_H-M   'P 1'
#
loop_
_entity.id
_entity.type
_entity.pdbx_description
1 polymer ?
#
loop_
_entity_poly.entity_id
_entity_poly.type
_entity_poly.pdbx_seq_one_letter_code
_entity_poly.pdbx_strand_id
1 'polypeptide(L)'
;MSSNGAANVVVDLATARQRRQRTARTIILRASNIRADEEVHRHIGVNDSLHLADLHEILVTTFGLGEDTGATPWHFSQAGDRDERIDAADAIHTHLRSEGDTLAYHWGLWVIDISAIESYPRDAGTPRALCVGGSGSFGGQGFDLADINAQLTGTTTIREVLAATNSEVRSLIDRSGIFDFVPLLQALDLTRPGSLPADVSAVLDQLPVETDPMERDAFWAIVLALACMGDEAMSNHVLEATMGGLGWPLDGPATRAACVESLRVLSDVGAYGTDALSPVDRLDFYRELLRA
;
A
#
# COMPACT_ATOMS: atom_id res chain seq x y z
N MET A 1 -7.38 67.90 1.04
CA MET A 1 -7.08 67.07 2.22
C MET A 1 -8.13 65.99 2.31
N SER A 2 -7.80 64.76 1.94
CA SER A 2 -8.60 63.58 2.29
C SER A 2 -7.64 62.41 2.46
N SER A 3 -7.46 62.00 3.71
CA SER A 3 -6.82 60.77 4.14
C SER A 3 -7.64 59.57 3.70
N ASN A 4 -7.03 58.58 3.04
CA ASN A 4 -7.62 57.24 2.97
C ASN A 4 -6.65 56.26 3.62
N GLY A 5 -7.12 55.71 4.73
CA GLY A 5 -6.39 54.83 5.63
C GLY A 5 -5.95 53.53 4.97
N ALA A 6 -4.76 53.08 5.37
CA ALA A 6 -4.32 51.72 5.14
C ALA A 6 -5.34 50.76 5.78
N ALA A 7 -6.01 49.96 4.94
CA ALA A 7 -6.85 48.89 5.41
C ALA A 7 -5.96 47.84 6.09
N ASN A 8 -5.98 47.79 7.42
CA ASN A 8 -5.46 46.68 8.19
C ASN A 8 -6.24 45.42 7.78
N VAL A 9 -5.61 44.56 6.98
CA VAL A 9 -6.12 43.21 6.72
C VAL A 9 -5.93 42.41 7.99
N VAL A 10 -6.96 42.38 8.83
CA VAL A 10 -7.02 41.48 9.99
C VAL A 10 -7.13 40.06 9.43
N VAL A 11 -6.02 39.34 9.41
CA VAL A 11 -6.01 37.91 9.08
C VAL A 11 -6.62 37.18 10.27
N ASP A 12 -7.82 36.64 10.09
CA ASP A 12 -8.44 35.75 11.05
C ASP A 12 -7.58 34.48 11.17
N LEU A 13 -6.84 34.38 12.28
CA LEU A 13 -5.97 33.25 12.61
C LEU A 13 -6.74 31.93 12.73
N ALA A 14 -8.04 31.97 13.06
CA ALA A 14 -8.90 30.79 13.07
C ALA A 14 -9.25 30.36 11.64
N THR A 15 -9.57 31.28 10.73
CA THR A 15 -9.77 30.96 9.30
C THR A 15 -8.47 30.52 8.61
N ALA A 16 -7.33 31.10 9.00
CA ALA A 16 -6.01 30.67 8.53
C ALA A 16 -5.59 29.30 9.09
N ARG A 17 -6.05 28.94 10.31
CA ARG A 17 -5.91 27.59 10.88
C ARG A 17 -6.87 26.58 10.26
N GLN A 18 -8.08 26.98 9.89
CA GLN A 18 -9.04 26.14 9.16
C GLN A 18 -8.60 25.85 7.72
N ARG A 19 -8.00 26.83 7.03
CA ARG A 19 -7.30 26.60 5.74
C ARG A 19 -6.10 25.65 5.87
N ARG A 20 -5.53 25.50 7.08
CA ARG A 20 -4.39 24.63 7.39
C ARG A 20 -4.77 23.19 7.73
N GLN A 21 -6.06 22.86 7.92
CA GLN A 21 -6.48 21.46 8.07
C GLN A 21 -6.80 20.86 6.70
N ARG A 22 -5.82 20.87 5.80
CA ARG A 22 -5.89 20.06 4.57
C ARG A 22 -5.80 18.60 5.00
N THR A 23 -6.80 17.79 4.67
CA THR A 23 -6.67 16.34 4.78
C THR A 23 -5.70 15.86 3.72
N ALA A 24 -4.65 15.15 4.15
CA ALA A 24 -3.70 14.51 3.25
C ALA A 24 -4.42 13.59 2.25
N ARG A 25 -3.90 13.50 1.03
CA ARG A 25 -4.45 12.66 -0.03
C ARG A 25 -3.40 11.71 -0.55
N THR A 26 -3.87 10.64 -1.19
CA THR A 26 -3.00 9.81 -2.01
C THR A 26 -3.06 10.35 -3.43
N ILE A 27 -1.90 10.67 -4.00
CA ILE A 27 -1.78 11.08 -5.40
C ILE A 27 -1.07 9.98 -6.19
N ILE A 28 -1.60 9.63 -7.36
CA ILE A 28 -0.99 8.71 -8.30
C ILE A 28 -0.13 9.51 -9.26
N LEU A 29 1.16 9.24 -9.22
CA LEU A 29 2.17 9.84 -10.08
C LEU A 29 2.57 8.83 -11.16
N ARG A 30 2.67 9.28 -12.41
CA ARG A 30 3.46 8.59 -13.42
C ARG A 30 4.80 9.29 -13.54
N ALA A 31 5.85 8.54 -13.28
CA ALA A 31 7.23 8.95 -13.51
C ALA A 31 7.74 8.19 -14.74
N SER A 32 8.25 8.90 -15.74
CA SER A 32 8.70 8.30 -17.00
C SER A 32 10.04 8.86 -17.47
N ASN A 33 10.87 8.00 -18.03
CA ASN A 33 12.06 8.36 -18.78
C ASN A 33 11.94 7.72 -20.17
N ILE A 34 11.69 8.56 -21.18
CA ILE A 34 11.53 8.11 -22.57
C ILE A 34 12.83 8.42 -23.33
N ARG A 35 13.41 7.40 -23.96
CA ARG A 35 14.57 7.51 -24.86
C ARG A 35 14.20 6.96 -26.22
N ALA A 36 15.07 7.17 -27.20
CA ALA A 36 14.86 6.70 -28.58
C ALA A 36 14.65 5.18 -28.67
N ASP A 37 15.30 4.41 -27.79
CA ASP A 37 15.34 2.94 -27.86
C ASP A 37 14.72 2.24 -26.64
N GLU A 38 14.33 2.98 -25.60
CA GLU A 38 13.81 2.42 -24.34
C GLU A 38 12.86 3.40 -23.64
N GLU A 39 11.75 2.88 -23.14
CA GLU A 39 10.80 3.62 -22.30
C GLU A 39 10.72 2.95 -20.93
N VAL A 40 11.01 3.72 -19.89
CA VAL A 40 10.89 3.29 -18.50
C VAL A 40 9.82 4.13 -17.85
N HIS A 41 8.85 3.49 -17.19
CA HIS A 41 7.85 4.22 -16.42
C HIS A 41 7.48 3.51 -15.11
N ARG A 42 7.05 4.30 -14.13
CA ARG A 42 6.57 3.85 -12.82
C ARG A 42 5.28 4.59 -12.50
N HIS A 43 4.29 3.85 -12.00
CA HIS A 43 3.08 4.39 -11.39
C HIS A 43 3.22 4.26 -9.87
N ILE A 44 3.17 5.39 -9.17
CA ILE A 44 3.51 5.47 -7.76
C ILE A 44 2.40 6.21 -7.03
N GLY A 45 1.76 5.57 -6.06
CA GLY A 45 0.87 6.23 -5.11
C GLY A 45 1.67 6.81 -3.96
N VAL A 46 1.54 8.12 -3.69
CA VAL A 46 2.25 8.79 -2.59
C VAL A 46 1.32 9.63 -1.73
N ASN A 47 1.64 9.75 -0.44
CA ASN A 47 1.04 10.75 0.43
C ASN A 47 1.50 12.14 -0.01
N ASP A 48 0.57 12.97 -0.46
CA ASP A 48 0.83 14.31 -1.00
C ASP A 48 1.34 15.32 0.04
N SER A 49 1.32 14.96 1.32
CA SER A 49 1.83 15.77 2.43
C SER A 49 3.31 15.50 2.73
N LEU A 50 3.93 14.53 2.04
CA LEU A 50 5.38 14.33 2.05
C LEU A 50 6.09 15.50 1.36
N HIS A 51 7.39 15.64 1.61
CA HIS A 51 8.23 16.63 0.93
C HIS A 51 8.82 16.07 -0.38
N LEU A 52 9.27 16.95 -1.27
CA LEU A 52 9.97 16.55 -2.49
C LEU A 52 11.27 15.77 -2.19
N ALA A 53 11.92 16.03 -1.06
CA ALA A 53 13.03 15.21 -0.58
C ALA A 53 12.61 13.75 -0.29
N ASP A 54 11.42 13.51 0.24
CA ASP A 54 10.90 12.15 0.41
C ASP A 54 10.59 11.51 -0.96
N LEU A 55 10.08 12.32 -1.91
CA LEU A 55 9.82 11.86 -3.28
C LEU A 55 11.11 11.46 -4.01
N HIS A 56 12.23 12.14 -3.75
CA HIS A 56 13.54 11.75 -4.24
C HIS A 56 13.89 10.31 -3.84
N GLU A 57 13.80 9.98 -2.55
CA GLU A 57 14.09 8.63 -2.04
C GLU A 57 13.17 7.56 -2.66
N ILE A 58 11.89 7.90 -2.82
CA ILE A 58 10.90 7.03 -3.49
C ILE A 58 11.29 6.79 -4.96
N LEU A 59 11.73 7.82 -5.68
CA LEU A 59 12.16 7.72 -7.07
C LEU A 59 13.46 6.93 -7.22
N VAL A 60 14.42 7.13 -6.31
CA VAL A 60 15.66 6.35 -6.22
C VAL A 60 15.33 4.87 -6.10
N THR A 61 14.44 4.52 -5.17
CA THR A 61 14.02 3.13 -4.95
C THR A 61 13.29 2.55 -6.17
N THR A 62 12.27 3.26 -6.69
CA THR A 62 11.42 2.74 -7.77
C THR A 62 12.13 2.59 -9.12
N PHE A 63 13.14 3.41 -9.39
CA PHE A 63 13.96 3.28 -10.60
C PHE A 63 15.23 2.45 -10.37
N GLY A 64 15.49 1.96 -9.15
CA GLY A 64 16.72 1.24 -8.84
C GLY A 64 17.97 2.08 -9.07
N LEU A 65 17.91 3.39 -8.78
CA LEU A 65 19.05 4.29 -8.90
C LEU A 65 20.04 3.92 -7.78
N GLY A 66 21.21 3.39 -8.15
CA GLY A 66 22.10 2.70 -7.20
C GLY A 66 22.59 3.53 -6.01
N GLU A 67 22.90 2.81 -4.91
CA GLU A 67 23.43 3.28 -3.62
C GLU A 67 24.90 3.76 -3.64
N ASP A 68 25.41 4.33 -4.74
CA ASP A 68 26.57 5.25 -4.63
C ASP A 68 26.10 6.62 -4.06
N THR A 69 25.18 6.53 -3.10
CA THR A 69 24.32 7.55 -2.50
C THR A 69 25.14 8.42 -1.56
N GLY A 70 25.80 9.38 -2.19
CA GLY A 70 26.42 10.54 -1.56
C GLY A 70 26.95 11.56 -2.57
N ALA A 71 27.07 11.20 -3.86
CA ALA A 71 27.75 12.03 -4.85
C ALA A 71 26.87 12.51 -6.03
N THR A 72 25.77 11.82 -6.37
CA THR A 72 24.99 12.20 -7.56
C THR A 72 24.08 13.39 -7.28
N PRO A 73 24.27 14.53 -7.97
CA PRO A 73 23.43 15.71 -7.76
C PRO A 73 22.01 15.45 -8.26
N TRP A 74 21.03 15.93 -7.51
CA TRP A 74 19.62 15.84 -7.87
C TRP A 74 18.88 17.13 -7.55
N HIS A 75 17.77 17.37 -8.24
CA HIS A 75 16.82 18.46 -7.94
C HIS A 75 15.50 18.24 -8.67
N PHE A 76 14.48 19.02 -8.30
CA PHE A 76 13.23 19.15 -9.04
C PHE A 76 13.16 20.50 -9.75
N SER A 77 12.49 20.55 -10.89
CA SER A 77 12.17 21.78 -11.61
C SER A 77 10.77 21.69 -12.22
N GLN A 78 10.22 22.82 -12.67
CA GLN A 78 8.96 22.81 -13.43
C GLN A 78 9.17 22.13 -14.78
N ALA A 79 8.12 21.50 -15.32
CA ALA A 79 8.18 20.91 -16.64
C ALA A 79 8.45 22.00 -17.70
N GLY A 80 9.58 21.91 -18.40
CA GLY A 80 9.99 22.88 -19.41
C GLY A 80 10.84 24.05 -18.92
N ASP A 81 11.01 24.23 -17.61
CA ASP A 81 11.97 25.18 -17.03
C ASP A 81 12.97 24.40 -16.17
N ARG A 82 14.18 24.20 -16.70
CA ARG A 82 15.23 23.40 -16.07
C ARG A 82 16.14 24.20 -15.15
N ASP A 83 16.10 25.53 -15.25
CA ASP A 83 17.02 26.40 -14.53
C ASP A 83 16.46 26.80 -13.16
N GLU A 84 15.14 26.89 -13.03
CA GLU A 84 14.47 27.16 -11.76
C GLU A 84 14.32 25.90 -10.91
N ARG A 85 15.16 25.79 -9.87
CA ARG A 85 15.10 24.70 -8.91
C ARG A 85 14.00 24.92 -7.89
N ILE A 86 13.24 23.87 -7.64
CA ILE A 86 12.23 23.83 -6.58
C ILE A 86 12.89 23.40 -5.26
N ASP A 87 12.47 24.01 -4.16
CA ASP A 87 12.95 23.64 -2.83
C ASP A 87 12.51 22.21 -2.50
N ALA A 88 13.46 21.35 -2.16
CA ALA A 88 13.18 19.97 -1.79
C ALA A 88 12.37 19.86 -0.48
N ALA A 89 12.36 20.90 0.34
CA ALA A 89 11.54 21.01 1.54
C ALA A 89 10.07 21.40 1.24
N ASP A 90 9.70 21.65 -0.02
CA ASP A 90 8.31 21.86 -0.38
C ASP A 90 7.52 20.55 -0.29
N ALA A 91 6.29 20.63 0.21
CA ALA A 91 5.36 19.50 0.18
C ALA A 91 4.97 19.18 -1.27
N ILE A 92 4.82 17.89 -1.59
CA ILE A 92 4.46 17.38 -2.92
C ILE A 92 3.21 18.10 -3.43
N HIS A 93 2.19 18.26 -2.58
CA HIS A 93 0.94 18.89 -2.97
C HIS A 93 1.00 20.38 -3.33
N THR A 94 2.13 21.05 -3.10
CA THR A 94 2.34 22.42 -3.56
C THR A 94 2.55 22.47 -5.07
N HIS A 95 3.07 21.37 -5.64
CA HIS A 95 3.48 21.29 -7.04
C HIS A 95 2.70 20.24 -7.84
N LEU A 96 2.29 19.16 -7.19
CA LEU A 96 1.55 18.04 -7.76
C LEU A 96 0.26 17.86 -6.96
N ARG A 97 -0.78 18.61 -7.32
CA ARG A 97 -2.07 18.61 -6.59
C ARG A 97 -3.20 18.00 -7.40
N SER A 98 -3.25 18.34 -8.68
CA SER A 98 -4.34 18.04 -9.59
C SER A 98 -3.82 17.19 -10.74
N GLU A 99 -4.72 16.44 -11.36
CA GLU A 99 -4.42 15.76 -12.62
C GLU A 99 -3.85 16.74 -13.65
N GLY A 100 -2.78 16.35 -14.32
CA GLY A 100 -2.07 17.16 -15.31
C GLY A 100 -0.96 18.05 -14.75
N ASP A 101 -0.85 18.21 -13.42
CA ASP A 101 0.30 18.88 -12.81
C ASP A 101 1.57 18.08 -13.11
N THR A 102 2.68 18.77 -13.40
CA THR A 102 3.92 18.12 -13.85
C THR A 102 5.16 18.71 -13.18
N LEU A 103 6.16 17.85 -12.99
CA LEU A 103 7.50 18.20 -12.54
C LEU A 103 8.54 17.45 -13.36
N ALA A 104 9.75 17.98 -13.43
CA ALA A 104 10.93 17.25 -13.89
C ALA A 104 11.81 16.93 -12.68
N TYR A 105 12.15 15.65 -12.52
CA TYR A 105 13.13 15.18 -11.55
C TYR A 105 14.45 14.90 -12.24
N HIS A 106 15.51 15.53 -11.75
CA HIS A 106 16.85 15.42 -12.32
C HIS A 106 17.71 14.59 -11.38
N TRP A 107 18.40 13.58 -11.92
CA TRP A 107 19.34 12.74 -11.19
C TRP A 107 20.60 12.54 -12.03
N GLY A 108 21.67 13.24 -11.70
CA GLY A 108 22.86 13.34 -12.54
C GLY A 108 22.51 13.91 -13.91
N LEU A 109 22.71 13.12 -14.97
CA LEU A 109 22.36 13.48 -16.35
C LEU A 109 20.96 13.02 -16.77
N TRP A 110 20.26 12.30 -15.90
CA TRP A 110 18.95 11.75 -16.19
C TRP A 110 17.85 12.74 -15.81
N VAL A 111 16.83 12.79 -16.66
CA VAL A 111 15.61 13.57 -16.44
C VAL A 111 14.43 12.60 -16.47
N ILE A 112 13.66 12.57 -15.39
CA ILE A 112 12.46 11.77 -15.24
C ILE A 112 11.28 12.74 -15.18
N ASP A 113 10.37 12.65 -16.15
CA ASP A 113 9.16 13.46 -16.18
C ASP A 113 8.13 12.85 -15.23
N ILE A 114 7.57 13.68 -14.36
CA ILE A 114 6.58 13.29 -13.35
C ILE A 114 5.28 14.01 -13.68
N SER A 115 4.20 13.25 -13.80
CA SER A 115 2.85 13.78 -13.98
C SER A 115 1.91 13.23 -12.91
N ALA A 116 1.14 14.11 -12.28
CA ALA A 116 0.00 13.71 -11.46
C ALA A 116 -1.13 13.21 -12.38
N ILE A 117 -1.58 11.98 -12.16
CA ILE A 117 -2.68 11.38 -12.93
C ILE A 117 -3.98 11.43 -12.14
N GLU A 118 -3.94 11.10 -10.85
CA GLU A 118 -5.17 11.00 -10.07
C GLU A 118 -4.93 11.29 -8.59
N SER A 119 -5.97 11.69 -7.87
CA SER A 119 -5.88 11.99 -6.44
C SER A 119 -7.12 11.53 -5.67
N TYR A 120 -6.92 10.79 -4.59
CA TYR A 120 -7.98 10.19 -3.79
C TYR A 120 -7.92 10.63 -2.32
N PRO A 121 -9.06 10.73 -1.63
CA PRO A 121 -9.07 10.81 -0.17
C PRO A 121 -8.27 9.64 0.42
N ARG A 122 -7.54 9.92 1.49
CA ARG A 122 -6.66 8.94 2.13
C ARG A 122 -7.20 8.56 3.51
N ASP A 123 -7.13 7.29 3.84
CA ASP A 123 -7.37 6.77 5.19
C ASP A 123 -6.05 6.62 5.98
N ALA A 124 -6.16 6.35 7.28
CA ALA A 124 -4.98 6.20 8.14
C ALA A 124 -4.15 4.93 7.83
N GLY A 125 -4.69 3.96 7.09
CA GLY A 125 -4.05 2.68 6.80
C GLY A 125 -3.26 2.67 5.48
N THR A 126 -3.46 3.66 4.61
CA THR A 126 -2.76 3.72 3.33
C THR A 126 -1.25 3.94 3.55
N PRO A 127 -0.34 3.16 2.91
CA PRO A 127 1.11 3.33 3.01
C PRO A 127 1.61 4.66 2.44
N ARG A 128 2.63 5.28 3.06
CA ARG A 128 3.13 6.61 2.66
C ARG A 128 3.56 6.69 1.19
N ALA A 129 4.04 5.59 0.64
CA ALA A 129 4.39 5.41 -0.76
C ALA A 129 4.19 3.95 -1.16
N LEU A 130 3.75 3.71 -2.39
CA LEU A 130 3.61 2.38 -2.98
C LEU A 130 3.78 2.47 -4.49
N CYS A 131 4.60 1.62 -5.08
CA CYS A 131 4.63 1.40 -6.52
C CYS A 131 3.47 0.49 -6.88
N VAL A 132 2.59 0.92 -7.79
CA VAL A 132 1.39 0.15 -8.20
C VAL A 132 1.53 -0.44 -9.60
N GLY A 133 2.57 -0.08 -10.34
CA GLY A 133 2.86 -0.64 -11.65
C GLY A 133 4.03 0.05 -12.34
N GLY A 134 4.48 -0.50 -13.45
CA GLY A 134 5.60 0.04 -14.22
C GLY A 134 6.13 -0.95 -15.25
N SER A 135 7.05 -0.48 -16.08
CA SER A 135 7.80 -1.31 -17.01
C SER A 135 9.13 -0.67 -17.39
N GLY A 136 10.00 -1.46 -18.05
CA GLY A 136 11.31 -1.01 -18.51
C GLY A 136 12.42 -1.17 -17.46
N SER A 137 13.64 -1.32 -17.96
CA SER A 137 14.87 -1.47 -17.16
C SER A 137 15.55 -0.10 -17.02
N PHE A 138 16.11 0.19 -15.86
CA PHE A 138 16.93 1.39 -15.69
C PHE A 138 18.30 0.98 -15.18
N GLY A 139 19.37 1.41 -15.86
CA GLY A 139 20.74 1.05 -15.46
C GLY A 139 21.03 -0.46 -15.47
N GLY A 140 20.27 -1.26 -16.24
CA GLY A 140 20.39 -2.71 -16.29
C GLY A 140 19.61 -3.47 -15.21
N GLN A 141 18.93 -2.77 -14.29
CA GLN A 141 18.06 -3.39 -13.28
C GLN A 141 16.63 -3.53 -13.84
N GLY A 142 16.11 -4.76 -13.78
CA GLY A 142 14.73 -5.06 -14.19
C GLY A 142 13.68 -4.43 -13.26
N PHE A 143 12.44 -4.39 -13.73
CA PHE A 143 11.32 -3.96 -12.91
C PHE A 143 10.81 -5.12 -12.05
N ASP A 144 11.07 -5.07 -10.74
CA ASP A 144 10.52 -5.97 -9.74
C ASP A 144 9.63 -5.19 -8.77
N LEU A 145 8.32 -5.36 -8.92
CA LEU A 145 7.33 -4.65 -8.11
C LEU A 145 7.39 -5.04 -6.64
N ALA A 146 7.69 -6.31 -6.34
CA ALA A 146 7.70 -6.83 -4.97
C ALA A 146 8.91 -6.27 -4.21
N ASP A 147 10.09 -6.33 -4.81
CA ASP A 147 11.33 -5.81 -4.21
C ASP A 147 11.27 -4.28 -4.01
N ILE A 148 10.69 -3.55 -4.96
CA ILE A 148 10.50 -2.10 -4.85
C ILE A 148 9.58 -1.77 -3.66
N ASN A 149 8.44 -2.44 -3.54
CA ASN A 149 7.47 -2.15 -2.48
C ASN A 149 7.96 -2.57 -1.09
N ALA A 150 8.78 -3.63 -1.01
CA ALA A 150 9.45 -4.02 0.23
C ALA A 150 10.42 -2.92 0.73
N GLN A 151 11.10 -2.22 -0.19
CA GLN A 151 11.98 -1.09 0.17
C GLN A 151 11.19 0.17 0.55
N LEU A 152 10.13 0.52 -0.19
CA LEU A 152 9.35 1.75 0.01
C LEU A 152 8.55 1.80 1.32
N THR A 153 8.07 0.65 1.79
CA THR A 153 7.21 0.57 2.98
C THR A 153 8.00 0.47 4.30
N GLY A 154 9.34 0.50 4.21
CA GLY A 154 10.23 0.24 5.32
C GLY A 154 10.46 -1.26 5.49
N THR A 155 11.70 -1.62 5.82
CA THR A 155 12.21 -2.98 5.99
C THR A 155 11.54 -3.73 7.14
N THR A 156 10.24 -4.00 7.03
CA THR A 156 9.74 -5.26 7.56
C THR A 156 10.12 -6.29 6.52
N THR A 157 11.30 -6.90 6.71
CA THR A 157 11.74 -7.98 5.82
C THR A 157 10.64 -9.04 5.73
N ILE A 158 10.55 -9.80 4.63
CA ILE A 158 9.61 -10.94 4.53
C ILE A 158 9.65 -11.79 5.82
N ARG A 159 10.85 -11.97 6.37
CA ARG A 159 11.09 -12.66 7.65
C ARG A 159 10.39 -12.00 8.83
N GLU A 160 10.42 -10.68 8.96
CA GLU A 160 9.76 -9.95 10.05
C GLU A 160 8.24 -9.95 9.91
N VAL A 161 7.72 -9.81 8.67
CA VAL A 161 6.27 -9.90 8.41
C VAL A 161 5.78 -11.28 8.85
N LEU A 162 6.44 -12.33 8.34
CA LEU A 162 6.12 -13.71 8.68
C LEU A 162 6.39 -14.04 10.16
N ALA A 163 7.25 -13.29 10.85
CA ALA A 163 7.46 -13.45 12.29
C ALA A 163 6.29 -12.88 13.11
N ALA A 164 5.65 -11.81 12.63
CA ALA A 164 4.44 -11.23 13.23
C ALA A 164 3.15 -11.93 12.79
N THR A 165 3.22 -12.83 11.81
CA THR A 165 2.10 -13.63 11.31
C THR A 165 1.91 -14.93 12.09
N ASN A 166 0.65 -15.32 12.29
CA ASN A 166 0.23 -16.61 12.81
C ASN A 166 1.05 -17.75 12.17
N SER A 167 1.53 -18.68 13.00
CA SER A 167 2.46 -19.72 12.55
C SER A 167 1.88 -20.64 11.47
N GLU A 168 0.56 -20.87 11.47
CA GLU A 168 -0.09 -21.72 10.48
C GLU A 168 -0.17 -21.03 9.12
N VAL A 169 -0.48 -19.74 9.12
CA VAL A 169 -0.48 -18.91 7.91
C VAL A 169 0.93 -18.80 7.33
N ARG A 170 1.96 -18.60 8.17
CA ARG A 170 3.36 -18.66 7.72
C ARG A 170 3.68 -20.00 7.07
N SER A 171 3.31 -21.10 7.72
CA SER A 171 3.53 -22.45 7.17
C SER A 171 2.77 -22.68 5.87
N LEU A 172 1.58 -22.10 5.71
CA LEU A 172 0.78 -22.17 4.49
C LEU A 172 1.49 -21.43 3.34
N ILE A 173 1.97 -20.20 3.58
CA ILE A 173 2.70 -19.41 2.58
C ILE A 173 3.96 -20.16 2.13
N ASP A 174 4.74 -20.69 3.08
CA ASP A 174 5.96 -21.44 2.77
C ASP A 174 5.68 -22.71 1.94
N ARG A 175 4.62 -23.46 2.28
CA ARG A 175 4.26 -24.71 1.57
C ARG A 175 3.65 -24.48 0.20
N SER A 176 2.81 -23.45 0.07
CA SER A 176 2.16 -23.10 -1.20
C SER A 176 3.11 -22.41 -2.18
N GLY A 177 4.15 -21.74 -1.67
CA GLY A 177 5.07 -20.93 -2.46
C GLY A 177 4.47 -19.60 -2.94
N ILE A 178 3.30 -19.21 -2.44
CA ILE A 178 2.60 -17.99 -2.86
C ILE A 178 2.97 -16.84 -1.92
N PHE A 179 4.05 -16.14 -2.26
CA PHE A 179 4.54 -14.99 -1.49
C PHE A 179 3.78 -13.69 -1.76
N ASP A 180 2.82 -13.70 -2.69
CA ASP A 180 1.96 -12.55 -3.03
C ASP A 180 1.08 -12.09 -1.85
N PHE A 181 0.95 -12.91 -0.81
CA PHE A 181 0.29 -12.53 0.45
C PHE A 181 1.15 -11.64 1.35
N VAL A 182 2.47 -11.58 1.16
CA VAL A 182 3.35 -10.79 2.03
C VAL A 182 3.03 -9.29 1.97
N PRO A 183 2.84 -8.66 0.78
CA PRO A 183 2.37 -7.27 0.70
C PRO A 183 1.03 -7.03 1.39
N LEU A 184 0.09 -7.99 1.32
CA LEU A 184 -1.18 -7.91 2.04
C LEU A 184 -0.96 -7.88 3.55
N LEU A 185 -0.15 -8.80 4.08
CA LEU A 185 0.16 -8.89 5.51
C LEU A 185 0.90 -7.64 6.01
N GLN A 186 1.78 -7.05 5.19
CA GLN A 186 2.40 -5.77 5.46
C GLN A 186 1.36 -4.65 5.55
N ALA A 187 0.44 -4.58 4.58
CA ALA A 187 -0.61 -3.57 4.53
C ALA A 187 -1.59 -3.68 5.72
N LEU A 188 -1.82 -4.89 6.24
CA LEU A 188 -2.64 -5.10 7.42
C LEU A 188 -2.00 -4.57 8.70
N ASP A 189 -0.67 -4.42 8.75
CA ASP A 189 0.10 -4.02 9.94
C ASP A 189 -0.27 -4.84 11.18
N LEU A 190 0.13 -6.12 11.18
CA LEU A 190 -0.17 -7.06 12.27
C LEU A 190 0.43 -6.63 13.62
N THR A 191 1.43 -5.75 13.63
CA THR A 191 2.08 -5.26 14.87
C THR A 191 1.24 -4.23 15.63
N ARG A 192 0.24 -3.63 14.97
CA ARG A 192 -0.67 -2.65 15.56
C ARG A 192 -1.46 -3.25 16.74
N PRO A 193 -1.68 -2.54 17.87
CA PRO A 193 -2.52 -3.06 18.95
C PRO A 193 -3.93 -3.44 18.49
N GLY A 194 -4.46 -4.56 18.99
CA GLY A 194 -5.82 -5.01 18.71
C GLY A 194 -6.87 -3.97 19.15
N SER A 195 -7.90 -3.79 18.31
CA SER A 195 -9.03 -2.87 18.55
C SER A 195 -10.31 -3.61 18.95
N LEU A 196 -10.31 -4.95 18.90
CA LEU A 196 -11.50 -5.76 19.15
C LEU A 196 -11.80 -5.90 20.66
N PRO A 197 -13.09 -6.07 21.01
CA PRO A 197 -13.48 -6.47 22.35
C PRO A 197 -12.85 -7.80 22.78
N ALA A 198 -12.50 -7.93 24.07
CA ALA A 198 -11.77 -9.09 24.58
C ALA A 198 -12.54 -10.43 24.45
N ASP A 199 -13.87 -10.38 24.49
CA ASP A 199 -14.74 -11.54 24.25
C ASP A 199 -14.70 -11.98 22.79
N VAL A 200 -14.61 -11.05 21.85
CA VAL A 200 -14.44 -11.35 20.41
C VAL A 200 -13.04 -11.93 20.16
N SER A 201 -11.98 -11.32 20.68
CA SER A 201 -10.62 -11.88 20.55
C SER A 201 -10.55 -13.32 21.09
N ALA A 202 -11.15 -13.60 22.25
CA ALA A 202 -11.17 -14.95 22.83
C ALA A 202 -11.95 -15.99 21.99
N VAL A 203 -12.90 -15.55 21.16
CA VAL A 203 -13.58 -16.40 20.18
C VAL A 203 -12.67 -16.66 18.98
N LEU A 204 -12.00 -15.62 18.47
CA LEU A 204 -11.09 -15.74 17.32
C LEU A 204 -9.86 -16.60 17.64
N ASP A 205 -9.36 -16.56 18.88
CA ASP A 205 -8.24 -17.39 19.36
C ASP A 205 -8.53 -18.90 19.30
N GLN A 206 -9.80 -19.30 19.15
CA GLN A 206 -10.21 -20.70 19.04
C GLN A 206 -10.29 -21.19 17.60
N LEU A 207 -10.02 -20.32 16.62
CA LEU A 207 -10.04 -20.67 15.20
C LEU A 207 -8.66 -21.08 14.67
N PRO A 208 -8.59 -22.00 13.67
CA PRO A 208 -9.69 -22.80 13.15
C PRO A 208 -10.21 -23.85 14.14
N VAL A 209 -11.51 -24.15 14.05
CA VAL A 209 -12.16 -25.27 14.76
C VAL A 209 -11.76 -26.62 14.16
N GLU A 210 -11.47 -26.65 12.86
CA GLU A 210 -11.16 -27.86 12.12
C GLU A 210 -9.83 -28.49 12.57
N THR A 211 -9.80 -29.82 12.62
CA THR A 211 -8.60 -30.57 13.04
C THR A 211 -7.88 -31.23 11.88
N ASP A 212 -8.57 -31.45 10.76
CA ASP A 212 -7.96 -32.06 9.57
C ASP A 212 -7.01 -31.05 8.87
N PRO A 213 -5.80 -31.46 8.45
CA PRO A 213 -4.84 -30.54 7.83
C PRO A 213 -5.37 -29.80 6.60
N MET A 214 -6.16 -30.47 5.75
CA MET A 214 -6.69 -29.86 4.52
C MET A 214 -7.79 -28.85 4.84
N GLU A 215 -8.61 -29.13 5.83
CA GLU A 215 -9.67 -28.22 6.30
C GLU A 215 -9.09 -26.98 7.00
N ARG A 216 -8.01 -27.14 7.77
CA ARG A 216 -7.27 -26.02 8.38
C ARG A 216 -6.61 -25.13 7.34
N ASP A 217 -6.00 -25.75 6.32
CA ASP A 217 -5.45 -25.01 5.18
C ASP A 217 -6.53 -24.22 4.45
N ALA A 218 -7.71 -24.83 4.26
CA ALA A 218 -8.86 -24.17 3.65
C ALA A 218 -9.30 -22.94 4.46
N PHE A 219 -9.37 -23.05 5.79
CA PHE A 219 -9.70 -21.91 6.65
C PHE A 219 -8.71 -20.76 6.48
N TRP A 220 -7.41 -21.02 6.60
CA TRP A 220 -6.40 -19.96 6.49
C TRP A 220 -6.32 -19.34 5.09
N ALA A 221 -6.50 -20.15 4.03
CA ALA A 221 -6.62 -19.64 2.68
C ALA A 221 -7.84 -18.70 2.53
N ILE A 222 -8.96 -19.02 3.19
CA ILE A 222 -10.15 -18.15 3.20
C ILE A 222 -9.90 -16.87 3.99
N VAL A 223 -9.24 -16.91 5.15
CA VAL A 223 -8.90 -15.69 5.90
C VAL A 223 -8.03 -14.76 5.05
N LEU A 224 -7.01 -15.30 4.36
CA LEU A 224 -6.18 -14.52 3.43
C LEU A 224 -6.97 -13.94 2.26
N ALA A 225 -7.82 -14.74 1.61
CA ALA A 225 -8.66 -14.29 0.51
C ALA A 225 -9.68 -13.20 0.94
N LEU A 226 -10.27 -13.35 2.13
CA LEU A 226 -11.18 -12.37 2.69
C LEU A 226 -10.48 -11.05 3.03
N ALA A 227 -9.23 -11.12 3.52
CA ALA A 227 -8.42 -9.95 3.81
C ALA A 227 -8.06 -9.15 2.55
N CYS A 228 -8.04 -9.77 1.36
CA CYS A 228 -7.87 -9.06 0.09
C CYS A 228 -9.04 -8.11 -0.24
N MET A 229 -10.20 -8.25 0.42
CA MET A 229 -11.41 -7.44 0.16
C MET A 229 -11.86 -7.44 -1.31
N GLY A 230 -11.58 -8.54 -2.03
CA GLY A 230 -12.01 -8.74 -3.41
C GLY A 230 -13.47 -9.17 -3.54
N ASP A 231 -13.96 -9.22 -4.77
CA ASP A 231 -15.25 -9.84 -5.07
C ASP A 231 -15.17 -11.39 -4.98
N GLU A 232 -16.30 -12.05 -5.19
CA GLU A 232 -16.38 -13.52 -5.10
C GLU A 232 -15.52 -14.21 -6.16
N ALA A 233 -15.43 -13.66 -7.37
CA ALA A 233 -14.65 -14.24 -8.46
C ALA A 233 -13.15 -14.18 -8.17
N MET A 234 -12.65 -13.02 -7.72
CA MET A 234 -11.29 -12.86 -7.25
C MET A 234 -10.99 -13.79 -6.07
N SER A 235 -11.91 -13.84 -5.08
CA SER A 235 -11.75 -14.72 -3.93
C SER A 235 -11.62 -16.18 -4.35
N ASN A 236 -12.48 -16.66 -5.25
CA ASN A 236 -12.42 -18.05 -5.74
C ASN A 236 -11.10 -18.34 -6.46
N HIS A 237 -10.60 -17.39 -7.26
CA HIS A 237 -9.32 -17.54 -7.94
C HIS A 237 -8.15 -17.64 -6.95
N VAL A 238 -8.12 -16.78 -5.93
CA VAL A 238 -7.11 -16.82 -4.86
C VAL A 238 -7.16 -18.15 -4.12
N LEU A 239 -8.36 -18.65 -3.80
CA LEU A 239 -8.54 -19.93 -3.12
C LEU A 239 -8.05 -21.09 -3.97
N GLU A 240 -8.43 -21.16 -5.25
CA GLU A 240 -8.00 -22.21 -6.18
C GLU A 240 -6.48 -22.23 -6.35
N ALA A 241 -5.85 -21.06 -6.52
CA ALA A 241 -4.40 -20.95 -6.63
C ALA A 241 -3.71 -21.42 -5.34
N THR A 242 -4.21 -20.99 -4.18
CA THR A 242 -3.63 -21.30 -2.86
C THR A 242 -3.76 -22.77 -2.52
N MET A 243 -4.97 -23.32 -2.63
CA MET A 243 -5.21 -24.74 -2.36
C MET A 243 -4.47 -25.62 -3.36
N GLY A 244 -4.43 -25.25 -4.65
CA GLY A 244 -3.64 -25.93 -5.66
C GLY A 244 -2.14 -25.95 -5.34
N GLY A 245 -1.58 -24.81 -4.88
CA GLY A 245 -0.18 -24.72 -4.44
C GLY A 245 0.14 -25.62 -3.23
N LEU A 246 -0.84 -25.86 -2.36
CA LEU A 246 -0.72 -26.79 -1.23
C LEU A 246 -0.91 -28.26 -1.61
N GLY A 247 -1.31 -28.55 -2.86
CA GLY A 247 -1.63 -29.89 -3.33
C GLY A 247 -3.06 -30.34 -3.05
N TRP A 248 -3.95 -29.42 -2.65
CA TRP A 248 -5.36 -29.67 -2.43
C TRP A 248 -6.17 -29.21 -3.66
N PRO A 249 -6.72 -30.12 -4.48
CA PRO A 249 -7.45 -29.75 -5.70
C PRO A 249 -8.90 -29.34 -5.39
N LEU A 250 -9.07 -28.28 -4.58
CA LEU A 250 -10.36 -27.73 -4.20
C LEU A 250 -10.63 -26.43 -4.97
N ASP A 251 -11.87 -26.27 -5.42
CA ASP A 251 -12.36 -25.00 -5.94
C ASP A 251 -12.83 -24.07 -4.80
N GLY A 252 -13.17 -22.83 -5.12
CA GLY A 252 -13.63 -21.85 -4.12
C GLY A 252 -14.81 -22.35 -3.26
N PRO A 253 -15.89 -22.89 -3.85
CA PRO A 253 -17.00 -23.47 -3.09
C PRO A 253 -16.61 -24.65 -2.20
N ALA A 254 -15.82 -25.61 -2.71
CA ALA A 254 -15.39 -26.77 -1.94
C ALA A 254 -14.46 -26.36 -0.79
N THR A 255 -13.61 -25.36 -1.00
CA THR A 255 -12.73 -24.80 0.04
C THR A 255 -13.55 -24.21 1.20
N ARG A 256 -14.65 -23.49 0.90
CA ARG A 256 -15.57 -22.98 1.94
C ARG A 256 -16.32 -24.09 2.65
N ALA A 257 -16.71 -25.14 1.93
CA ALA A 257 -17.38 -26.29 2.52
C ALA A 257 -16.48 -27.07 3.49
N ALA A 258 -15.16 -27.06 3.28
CA ALA A 258 -14.17 -27.74 4.11
C ALA A 258 -13.99 -27.14 5.51
N CYS A 259 -14.36 -25.87 5.74
CA CYS A 259 -14.17 -25.19 7.03
C CYS A 259 -15.44 -24.48 7.55
N VAL A 260 -16.60 -25.11 7.33
CA VAL A 260 -17.91 -24.50 7.58
C VAL A 260 -18.12 -24.09 9.04
N GLU A 261 -17.56 -24.81 10.01
CA GLU A 261 -17.74 -24.49 11.43
C GLU A 261 -16.97 -23.23 11.80
N SER A 262 -15.73 -23.08 11.33
CA SER A 262 -14.98 -21.83 11.50
C SER A 262 -15.65 -20.66 10.78
N LEU A 263 -16.18 -20.87 9.57
CA LEU A 263 -16.91 -19.82 8.84
C LEU A 263 -18.20 -19.41 9.56
N ARG A 264 -18.87 -20.33 10.25
CA ARG A 264 -20.04 -20.02 11.09
C ARG A 264 -19.63 -19.11 12.26
N VAL A 265 -18.53 -19.43 12.94
CA VAL A 265 -18.00 -18.57 14.01
C VAL A 265 -17.65 -17.17 13.49
N LEU A 266 -17.01 -17.08 12.31
CA LEU A 266 -16.73 -15.78 11.68
C LEU A 266 -18.00 -15.02 11.31
N SER A 267 -19.05 -15.73 10.89
CA SER A 267 -20.34 -15.12 10.59
C SER A 267 -21.01 -14.57 11.86
N ASP A 268 -20.94 -15.31 12.97
CA ASP A 268 -21.56 -14.92 14.24
C ASP A 268 -20.95 -13.64 14.82
N VAL A 269 -19.67 -13.37 14.56
CA VAL A 269 -18.99 -12.14 14.96
C VAL A 269 -19.04 -11.03 13.90
N GLY A 270 -19.72 -11.25 12.78
CA GLY A 270 -19.87 -10.28 11.70
C GLY A 270 -18.65 -10.13 10.78
N ALA A 271 -17.68 -11.05 10.86
CA ALA A 271 -16.52 -11.05 9.98
C ALA A 271 -16.82 -11.70 8.60
N TYR A 272 -17.83 -12.54 8.49
CA TYR A 272 -18.15 -13.28 7.25
C TYR A 272 -19.66 -13.38 7.00
N GLY A 273 -20.07 -13.70 5.76
CA GLY A 273 -21.46 -13.95 5.41
C GLY A 273 -22.27 -12.72 4.95
N THR A 274 -23.58 -12.88 4.88
CA THR A 274 -24.52 -11.87 4.34
C THR A 274 -24.70 -10.66 5.25
N ASP A 275 -24.59 -10.88 6.55
CA ASP A 275 -24.75 -9.86 7.60
C ASP A 275 -23.40 -9.33 8.10
N ALA A 276 -22.34 -9.53 7.28
CA ALA A 276 -21.00 -9.11 7.63
C ALA A 276 -20.90 -7.58 7.74
N LEU A 277 -20.05 -7.13 8.67
CA LEU A 277 -19.77 -5.72 8.89
C LEU A 277 -19.13 -5.06 7.67
N SER A 278 -18.98 -3.73 7.73
CA SER A 278 -18.35 -2.99 6.63
C SER A 278 -16.94 -3.54 6.36
N PRO A 279 -16.44 -3.48 5.11
CA PRO A 279 -15.09 -3.97 4.77
C PRO A 279 -14.00 -3.44 5.70
N VAL A 280 -14.09 -2.17 6.12
CA VAL A 280 -13.11 -1.55 7.02
C VAL A 280 -13.16 -2.17 8.42
N ASP A 281 -14.36 -2.38 8.97
CA ASP A 281 -14.51 -2.97 10.32
C ASP A 281 -14.04 -4.43 10.35
N ARG A 282 -14.22 -5.16 9.24
CA ARG A 282 -13.79 -6.56 9.11
C ARG A 282 -12.27 -6.74 9.11
N LEU A 283 -11.50 -5.72 8.71
CA LEU A 283 -10.03 -5.78 8.73
C LEU A 283 -9.48 -6.04 10.13
N ASP A 284 -10.15 -5.55 11.16
CA ASP A 284 -9.70 -5.74 12.54
C ASP A 284 -9.82 -7.21 12.99
N PHE A 285 -10.84 -7.93 12.52
CA PHE A 285 -11.00 -9.38 12.72
C PHE A 285 -9.91 -10.19 12.03
N TYR A 286 -9.63 -9.88 10.76
CA TYR A 286 -8.60 -10.59 10.02
C TYR A 286 -7.19 -10.26 10.55
N ARG A 287 -6.95 -9.02 10.99
CA ARG A 287 -5.69 -8.66 11.65
C ARG A 287 -5.48 -9.48 12.92
N GLU A 288 -6.53 -9.65 13.74
CA GLU A 288 -6.45 -10.43 14.97
C GLU A 288 -6.16 -11.91 14.68
N LEU A 289 -6.88 -12.51 13.72
CA LEU A 289 -6.65 -13.91 13.30
C LEU A 289 -5.26 -14.17 12.73
N LEU A 290 -4.74 -13.23 11.93
CA LEU A 290 -3.48 -13.37 11.22
C LEU A 290 -2.27 -13.03 12.08
N ARG A 291 -2.44 -12.46 13.28
CA ARG A 291 -1.34 -12.11 14.19
C ARG A 291 -0.77 -13.36 14.89
N ALA A 292 0.54 -13.31 15.18
CA ALA A 292 1.28 -14.30 15.96
C ALA A 292 1.01 -14.26 17.48
#